data_AF-A0A368BQQ0-F1
#
_entry.id   AF-A0A368BQQ0-F1
#
_cell.length_a   1.000
_cell.length_b   1.000
_cell.length_c   1.000
_cell.angle_alpha   90.00
_cell.angle_beta   90.00
_cell.angle_gamma   90.00
#
_symmetry.space_group_name_H-M   'P 1'
#
loop_
_entity.id
_entity.type
_entity.pdbx_description
1 polymer ?
#
loop_
_entity_poly.entity_id
_entity_poly.type
_entity_poly.pdbx_seq_one_letter_code
_entity_poly.pdbx_strand_id
1 'polypeptide(L)'
;MNEQVVELQVRDRKFIFKIPYSDYLPFKEAEKRVIELIEEINPPEDKLDYGFVYCALKLAIENNKLQENTISEANETEKQIHNLTEKLEIFLNQ
;
A
#
# COMPACT_ATOMS: atom_id res chain seq x y z
N MET A 1 5.67 -2.55 23.69
CA MET A 1 6.03 -2.03 22.34
C MET A 1 6.20 -0.54 22.46
N ASN A 2 7.23 0.05 21.86
CA ASN A 2 7.35 1.50 21.83
C ASN A 2 6.32 2.03 20.82
N GLU A 3 5.40 2.84 21.30
CA GLU A 3 4.38 3.51 20.49
C GLU A 3 4.59 5.03 20.56
N GLN A 4 4.17 5.73 19.52
CA GLN A 4 4.14 7.19 19.51
C GLN A 4 2.76 7.70 19.13
N VAL A 5 2.42 8.88 19.66
CA VAL A 5 1.19 9.58 19.31
C VAL A 5 1.42 10.31 17.99
N VAL A 6 0.52 10.11 17.05
CA VAL A 6 0.47 10.84 15.80
C VAL A 6 -0.86 11.56 15.67
N GLU A 7 -0.85 12.56 14.80
CA GLU A 7 -1.98 13.41 14.49
C GLU A 7 -2.15 13.43 12.98
N LEU A 8 -3.40 13.24 12.53
CA LEU A 8 -3.85 13.44 11.17
C LEU A 8 -4.86 14.60 11.18
N GLN A 9 -4.54 15.67 10.47
CA GLN A 9 -5.42 16.81 10.28
C GLN A 9 -6.01 16.74 8.87
N VAL A 10 -7.34 16.73 8.75
CA VAL A 10 -8.05 16.82 7.48
C VAL A 10 -9.08 17.94 7.62
N ARG A 11 -8.86 19.05 6.90
CA ARG A 11 -9.64 20.29 7.03
C ARG A 11 -9.71 20.73 8.50
N ASP A 12 -10.91 20.91 9.03
CA ASP A 12 -11.12 21.34 10.41
C ASP A 12 -11.15 20.17 11.42
N ARG A 13 -11.04 18.92 10.93
CA ARG A 13 -11.06 17.72 11.77
C ARG A 13 -9.66 17.22 12.09
N LYS A 14 -9.47 16.86 13.36
CA LYS A 14 -8.22 16.35 13.91
C LYS A 14 -8.44 14.96 14.49
N PHE A 15 -7.60 14.02 14.07
CA PHE A 15 -7.61 12.63 14.49
C PHE A 15 -6.29 12.31 15.18
N ILE A 16 -6.36 11.79 16.41
CA ILE A 16 -5.18 11.48 17.22
C ILE A 16 -5.20 10.00 17.57
N PHE A 17 -4.12 9.29 17.28
CA PHE A 17 -3.99 7.86 17.57
C PHE A 17 -2.54 7.49 17.82
N LYS A 18 -2.33 6.26 18.32
CA LYS A 18 -0.99 5.70 18.59
C LYS A 18 -0.60 4.73 17.48
N ILE A 19 0.66 4.79 17.07
CA ILE A 19 1.25 3.85 16.10
C ILE A 19 2.56 3.29 16.65
N PRO A 20 3.02 2.11 16.18
CA PRO A 20 4.37 1.62 16.46
C PRO A 20 5.44 2.63 16.02
N TYR A 21 6.56 2.71 16.74
CA TYR A 21 7.65 3.61 16.35
C TYR A 21 8.23 3.34 14.96
N SER A 22 8.25 2.06 14.54
CA SER A 22 8.69 1.63 13.21
C SER A 22 7.87 2.25 12.08
N ASP A 23 6.62 2.63 12.37
CA ASP A 23 5.64 2.99 11.36
C ASP A 23 5.56 4.51 11.18
N TYR A 24 6.39 5.31 11.87
CA TYR A 24 6.34 6.77 11.79
C TYR A 24 6.54 7.32 10.38
N LEU A 25 7.62 6.89 9.73
CA LEU A 25 7.97 7.37 8.41
C LEU A 25 6.94 6.89 7.37
N PRO A 26 6.57 5.58 7.34
CA PRO A 26 5.44 5.12 6.53
C PRO A 26 4.13 5.86 6.80
N PHE A 27 3.84 6.19 8.05
CA PHE A 27 2.67 6.96 8.44
C PHE A 27 2.68 8.36 7.81
N LYS A 28 3.81 9.07 7.83
CA LYS A 28 3.90 10.41 7.23
C LYS A 28 3.70 10.40 5.72
N GLU A 29 4.15 9.36 5.04
CA GLU A 29 3.89 9.17 3.61
C GLU A 29 2.41 8.85 3.34
N ALA A 30 1.82 7.93 4.14
CA ALA A 30 0.42 7.56 4.04
C ALA A 30 -0.52 8.73 4.37
N GLU A 31 -0.19 9.54 5.38
CA GLU A 31 -0.92 10.75 5.79
C GLU A 31 -1.12 11.67 4.59
N LYS A 32 -0.03 12.02 3.89
CA LYS A 32 -0.09 12.89 2.72
C LYS A 32 -1.00 12.31 1.64
N ARG A 33 -0.85 11.01 1.34
CA ARG A 33 -1.64 10.33 0.31
C ARG A 33 -3.13 10.28 0.65
N VAL A 34 -3.48 10.02 1.91
CA VAL A 34 -4.87 10.01 2.37
C VAL A 34 -5.50 11.39 2.24
N ILE A 35 -4.79 12.46 2.63
CA ILE A 35 -5.28 13.83 2.49
C ILE A 35 -5.55 14.15 1.02
N GLU A 36 -4.62 13.85 0.12
CA GLU A 36 -4.80 14.05 -1.33
C GLU A 36 -6.02 13.32 -1.88
N LEU A 37 -6.24 12.06 -1.47
CA LEU A 37 -7.39 11.27 -1.92
C LEU A 37 -8.72 11.83 -1.39
N ILE A 38 -8.76 12.29 -0.14
CA ILE A 38 -9.96 12.91 0.44
C ILE A 38 -10.30 14.20 -0.31
N GLU A 39 -9.29 15.03 -0.62
CA GLU A 39 -9.52 16.26 -1.38
C GLU A 39 -9.88 16.00 -2.85
N GLU A 40 -9.41 14.90 -3.46
CA GLU A 40 -9.86 14.45 -4.80
C GLU A 40 -11.35 14.08 -4.80
N ILE A 41 -11.81 13.35 -3.77
CA ILE A 41 -13.23 12.98 -3.61
C ILE A 41 -14.07 14.22 -3.27
N ASN A 42 -13.46 15.18 -2.57
CA ASN A 42 -14.07 16.40 -2.07
C ASN A 42 -15.45 16.18 -1.42
N PRO A 43 -15.56 15.30 -0.41
CA PRO A 43 -16.82 15.07 0.27
C PRO A 43 -17.25 16.37 0.99
N PRO A 44 -18.55 16.63 1.14
CA PRO A 44 -19.05 17.64 2.07
C PRO A 44 -18.49 17.42 3.48
N GLU A 45 -18.29 18.49 4.25
CA GLU A 45 -17.67 18.43 5.59
C GLU A 45 -18.44 17.51 6.56
N ASP A 46 -19.77 17.46 6.45
CA ASP A 46 -20.65 16.58 7.22
C ASP A 46 -20.56 15.10 6.79
N LYS A 47 -19.94 14.82 5.64
CA LYS A 47 -19.76 13.48 5.04
C LYS A 47 -18.30 13.07 4.87
N LEU A 48 -17.39 13.64 5.67
CA LEU A 48 -15.97 13.25 5.63
C LEU A 48 -15.76 11.77 5.96
N ASP A 49 -16.60 11.18 6.81
CA ASP A 49 -16.62 9.75 7.12
C ASP A 49 -16.83 8.88 5.87
N TYR A 50 -17.77 9.26 5.00
CA TYR A 50 -17.95 8.63 3.69
C TYR A 50 -16.68 8.75 2.85
N GLY A 51 -16.03 9.92 2.83
CA GLY A 51 -14.76 10.14 2.15
C GLY A 51 -13.68 9.17 2.64
N PHE A 52 -13.51 9.05 3.95
CA PHE A 52 -12.54 8.12 4.56
C PHE A 52 -12.83 6.66 4.22
N VAL A 53 -14.09 6.23 4.26
CA VAL A 53 -14.47 4.86 3.89
C VAL A 53 -14.18 4.60 2.41
N TYR A 54 -14.51 5.54 1.53
CA TYR A 54 -14.23 5.42 0.10
C TYR A 54 -12.72 5.37 -0.17
N CYS A 55 -11.93 6.25 0.47
CA CYS A 55 -10.46 6.21 0.40
C CYS A 55 -9.90 4.85 0.82
N ALA A 56 -10.38 4.31 1.95
CA ALA A 56 -9.93 3.01 2.45
C ALA A 56 -10.23 1.89 1.44
N LEU A 57 -11.42 1.89 0.84
CA LEU A 57 -11.78 0.92 -0.20
C LEU A 57 -10.92 1.08 -1.46
N LYS A 58 -10.69 2.31 -1.92
CA LYS A 58 -9.85 2.61 -3.10
C LYS A 58 -8.42 2.08 -2.87
N LEU A 59 -7.81 2.42 -1.74
CA LEU A 59 -6.47 1.96 -1.37
C LEU A 59 -6.38 0.44 -1.22
N ALA A 60 -7.39 -0.21 -0.62
CA ALA A 60 -7.43 -1.66 -0.49
C ALA A 60 -7.52 -2.36 -1.86
N ILE A 61 -8.33 -1.84 -2.79
CA ILE A 61 -8.45 -2.36 -4.16
C ILE A 61 -7.12 -2.17 -4.91
N GLU A 62 -6.49 -1.00 -4.80
CA GLU A 62 -5.18 -0.73 -5.42
C GLU A 62 -4.12 -1.70 -4.88
N ASN A 63 -4.08 -1.93 -3.57
CA ASN A 63 -3.15 -2.87 -2.96
C ASN A 63 -3.39 -4.33 -3.43
N ASN A 64 -4.64 -4.78 -3.49
CA ASN A 64 -4.97 -6.13 -3.98
C ASN A 64 -4.49 -6.33 -5.43
N LYS A 65 -4.69 -5.34 -6.30
CA LYS A 65 -4.19 -5.38 -7.69
C LYS A 65 -2.66 -5.41 -7.75
N LEU A 66 -1.99 -4.64 -6.91
CA LEU A 66 -0.52 -4.63 -6.84
C LEU A 66 0.03 -5.99 -6.37
N GLN A 67 -0.62 -6.61 -5.39
CA GLN A 67 -0.26 -7.95 -4.91
C GLN A 67 -0.44 -9.01 -6.00
N GLU A 68 -1.58 -9.01 -6.70
CA GLU A 68 -1.84 -9.92 -7.82
C GLU A 68 -0.78 -9.77 -8.93
N ASN A 69 -0.43 -8.54 -9.31
CA ASN A 69 0.60 -8.27 -10.31
C ASN A 69 1.97 -8.77 -9.84
N THR A 70 2.34 -8.51 -8.58
CA THR A 70 3.62 -8.94 -8.01
C THR A 70 3.74 -10.47 -8.00
N ILE A 71 2.66 -11.18 -7.63
CA ILE A 71 2.61 -12.65 -7.65
C ILE A 71 2.73 -13.16 -9.08
N SER A 72 2.05 -12.54 -10.04
CA SER A 72 2.14 -12.92 -11.46
C SER A 72 3.55 -12.77 -11.99
N GLU A 73 4.20 -11.62 -11.74
CA GLU A 73 5.57 -11.35 -12.17
C GLU A 73 6.59 -12.30 -11.52
N ALA A 74 6.40 -12.63 -10.23
CA ALA A 74 7.22 -13.60 -9.53
C ALA A 74 7.12 -14.99 -10.17
N ASN A 75 5.91 -15.46 -10.47
CA ASN A 75 5.67 -16.75 -11.14
C ASN A 75 6.28 -16.81 -12.54
N GLU A 76 6.22 -15.71 -13.30
CA GLU A 76 6.86 -15.64 -14.62
C GLU A 76 8.38 -15.68 -14.49
N THR A 77 8.94 -14.97 -13.53
CA THR A 77 10.38 -14.95 -13.25
C THR A 77 10.88 -16.34 -12.83
N GLU A 78 10.16 -17.04 -11.95
CA GLU A 78 10.48 -18.41 -11.53
C GLU A 78 10.48 -19.38 -12.72
N LYS A 79 9.50 -19.30 -13.62
CA LYS A 79 9.48 -20.10 -14.85
C LYS A 79 10.68 -19.83 -15.74
N GLN A 80 11.09 -18.57 -15.89
CA GLN A 80 12.26 -18.22 -16.68
C GLN A 80 13.55 -18.78 -16.06
N ILE A 81 13.71 -18.68 -14.73
CA ILE A 81 14.84 -19.24 -13.99
C ILE A 81 14.89 -20.76 -14.14
N HIS A 82 13.74 -21.43 -14.03
CA HIS A 82 13.65 -22.88 -14.20
C HIS A 82 14.08 -23.31 -15.60
N ASN A 83 13.54 -22.67 -16.64
CA ASN A 83 13.91 -22.94 -18.04
C ASN A 83 15.41 -22.69 -18.33
N LEU A 84 16.00 -21.67 -17.70
CA LEU A 84 17.44 -21.38 -17.81
C LEU A 84 18.27 -22.47 -17.14
N THR A 85 17.86 -22.91 -15.95
CA THR A 85 18.50 -24.00 -15.21
C THR A 85 18.48 -25.29 -16.01
N GLU A 86 17.33 -25.69 -16.58
CA GLU A 86 17.23 -26.88 -17.43
C GLU A 86 18.18 -26.81 -18.64
N LYS A 87 18.27 -25.65 -19.30
CA LYS A 87 19.19 -25.46 -20.44
C LYS A 87 20.65 -25.60 -20.02
N LEU A 88 21.03 -25.09 -18.85
CA LEU A 88 22.39 -25.23 -18.31
C LEU A 88 22.72 -26.68 -17.97
N GLU A 89 21.78 -27.42 -17.36
CA GLU A 89 21.95 -28.84 -17.07
C GLU A 89 22.13 -29.67 -18.34
N ILE A 90 21.36 -29.39 -19.39
CA ILE A 90 21.54 -30.04 -20.70
C ILE A 90 22.92 -29.72 -21.28
N PHE A 91 23.38 -28.47 -21.20
CA PHE A 91 24.68 -28.06 -21.72
C PHE A 91 25.86 -28.72 -20.98
N LEU A 92 25.78 -28.82 -19.65
CA LEU A 92 26.85 -29.37 -18.81
C LEU A 92 26.98 -30.90 -18.90
N ASN A 93 25.90 -31.59 -19.30
CA ASN A 93 25.87 -33.05 -19.43
C ASN A 93 26.10 -33.54 -20.88
N GLN A 94 26.49 -32.65 -21.80
CA GLN A 94 27.00 -32.96 -23.14
C GLN A 94 28.52 -33.08 -23.14
#